data_AF-A0A7J4I830-F1
#
_entry.id   AF-A0A7J4I830-F1
#
_cell.length_a   1.000
_cell.length_b   1.000
_cell.length_c   1.000
_cell.angle_alpha   90.00
_cell.angle_beta   90.00
_cell.angle_gamma   90.00
#
_symmetry.space_group_name_H-M   'P 1'
#
loop_
_entity.id
_entity.type
_entity.pdbx_description
1 polymer ?
#
loop_
_entity_poly.entity_id
_entity_poly.type
_entity_poly.pdbx_seq_one_letter_code
_entity_poly.pdbx_strand_id
1 'polypeptide(L)'
;MYPLHIWFQRQITLSTCLFLGVHSNRYVSLRQKSGNNNKIERFHETFRQRDKVMRGFKGNQKQYAENFQTYYNFVRKHSKIGMTPAQKAKIDQKADWKELLTKACKVQCQKVKRG
;
A
#
# COMPACT_ATOMS: atom_id res chain seq x y z
N MET A 1 -0.45 -39.88 -42.54
CA MET A 1 -0.02 -38.86 -43.51
C MET A 1 -1.27 -38.10 -43.95
N TYR A 2 -1.75 -37.03 -43.33
CA TYR A 2 -1.33 -36.10 -42.26
C TYR A 2 -2.50 -35.95 -41.25
N PRO A 3 -2.29 -35.78 -39.93
CA PRO A 3 -3.40 -35.50 -39.03
C PRO A 3 -3.46 -34.02 -38.60
N LEU A 4 -4.69 -33.50 -38.66
CA LEU A 4 -5.21 -32.21 -38.23
C LEU A 4 -4.95 -31.88 -36.73
N HIS A 5 -3.70 -31.62 -36.34
CA HIS A 5 -3.35 -31.23 -34.96
C HIS A 5 -2.63 -29.86 -34.88
N ILE A 6 -2.95 -28.92 -35.78
CA ILE A 6 -2.31 -27.58 -35.81
C ILE A 6 -3.32 -26.43 -35.60
N TRP A 7 -4.60 -26.72 -35.35
CA TRP A 7 -5.63 -25.70 -35.13
C TRP A 7 -6.11 -25.53 -33.68
N PHE A 8 -5.42 -26.12 -32.69
CA PHE A 8 -5.82 -26.01 -31.28
C PHE A 8 -4.68 -25.61 -30.34
N GLN A 9 -3.80 -24.70 -30.78
CA GLN A 9 -2.71 -24.20 -29.92
C GLN A 9 -2.33 -22.73 -30.15
N ARG A 10 -3.28 -21.89 -30.60
CA ARG A 10 -3.13 -20.42 -30.66
C ARG A 10 -4.28 -19.65 -29.99
N GLN A 11 -4.89 -20.21 -28.94
CA GLN A 11 -5.90 -19.50 -28.12
C GLN A 11 -5.57 -19.37 -26.62
N ILE A 12 -4.45 -19.89 -26.11
CA ILE A 12 -4.14 -19.88 -24.66
C ILE A 12 -2.76 -19.26 -24.36
N THR A 13 -2.45 -18.09 -24.93
CA THR A 13 -1.34 -17.25 -24.42
C THR A 13 -1.65 -15.75 -24.35
N LEU A 14 -2.88 -15.33 -24.69
CA LEU A 14 -3.31 -13.93 -24.53
C LEU A 14 -4.22 -13.70 -23.31
N SER A 15 -4.60 -14.76 -22.57
CA SER A 15 -5.56 -14.65 -21.45
C SER A 15 -4.92 -14.58 -20.05
N THR A 16 -3.60 -14.74 -19.91
CA THR A 16 -2.94 -14.74 -18.58
C THR A 16 -2.05 -13.53 -18.31
N CYS A 17 -1.94 -12.56 -19.23
CA CYS A 17 -1.15 -11.33 -18.99
C CYS A 17 -1.91 -10.24 -18.21
N LEU A 18 -3.13 -10.54 -17.73
CA LEU A 18 -4.02 -9.61 -17.03
C LEU A 18 -4.10 -9.91 -15.53
N PHE A 19 -3.00 -10.28 -14.86
CA PHE A 19 -3.06 -10.56 -13.42
C PHE A 19 -1.83 -10.20 -12.58
N LEU A 20 -1.07 -9.18 -12.98
CA LEU A 20 -0.27 -8.41 -12.03
C LEU A 20 -0.50 -6.93 -12.28
N GLY A 21 -1.58 -6.43 -11.68
CA GLY A 21 -1.81 -5.01 -11.49
C GLY A 21 -0.72 -4.41 -10.61
N VAL A 22 0.47 -4.21 -11.17
CA VAL A 22 1.38 -3.17 -10.71
C VAL A 22 0.65 -1.88 -11.00
N HIS A 23 -0.04 -1.34 -9.98
CA HIS A 23 -0.55 0.02 -10.01
C HIS A 23 0.65 0.95 -10.22
N SER A 24 0.94 1.22 -11.49
CA SER A 24 1.87 2.25 -11.91
C SER A 24 1.45 3.53 -11.20
N ASN A 25 2.31 4.00 -10.31
CA ASN A 25 2.15 5.29 -9.66
C ASN A 25 2.31 6.31 -10.79
N ARG A 26 1.19 6.69 -11.43
CA ARG A 26 1.18 7.63 -12.55
C ARG A 26 1.93 8.87 -12.10
N TYR A 27 3.09 9.11 -12.72
CA TYR A 27 3.82 10.36 -12.56
C TYR A 27 2.82 11.49 -12.78
N VAL A 28 2.63 12.33 -11.76
CA VAL A 28 1.88 13.57 -11.90
C VAL A 28 2.69 14.42 -12.86
N SER A 29 2.28 14.39 -14.13
CA SER A 29 2.91 15.21 -15.15
C SER A 29 2.74 16.69 -14.75
N LEU A 30 3.81 17.48 -14.85
CA LEU A 30 3.77 18.95 -14.66
C LEU A 30 2.73 19.64 -15.56
N ARG A 31 2.22 18.93 -16.58
CA ARG A 31 1.24 19.37 -17.57
C ARG A 31 -0.22 19.26 -17.07
N GLN A 32 -0.51 18.45 -16.04
CA GLN A 32 -1.87 18.32 -15.49
C GLN A 32 -2.10 19.27 -14.31
N LYS A 33 -2.76 20.41 -14.61
CA LYS A 33 -3.19 21.43 -13.62
C LYS A 33 -4.19 20.90 -12.58
N SER A 34 -4.80 19.74 -12.79
CA SER A 34 -5.90 19.18 -11.97
C SER A 34 -5.46 18.19 -10.87
N GLY A 35 -4.19 17.81 -10.80
CA GLY A 35 -3.70 16.86 -9.79
C GLY A 35 -2.70 17.53 -8.84
N ASN A 36 -3.16 18.03 -7.68
CA ASN A 36 -2.19 18.55 -6.70
C ASN A 36 -1.34 17.39 -6.16
N ASN A 37 -0.05 17.41 -6.48
CA ASN A 37 0.95 16.46 -5.95
C ASN A 37 1.30 16.76 -4.48
N ASN A 38 0.82 17.90 -3.96
CA ASN A 38 1.10 18.42 -2.63
C ASN A 38 0.84 17.40 -1.52
N LYS A 39 -0.11 16.47 -1.69
CA LYS A 39 -0.38 15.40 -0.71
C LYS A 39 0.74 14.35 -0.66
N ILE A 40 1.21 13.92 -1.83
CA ILE A 40 2.26 12.92 -1.98
C ILE A 40 3.61 13.53 -1.57
N GLU A 41 3.88 14.77 -1.97
CA GLU A 41 5.08 15.50 -1.57
C GLU A 41 5.20 15.63 -0.05
N ARG A 42 4.12 16.03 0.63
CA ARG A 42 4.08 16.08 2.11
C ARG A 42 4.35 14.73 2.76
N PHE A 43 3.78 13.66 2.20
CA PHE A 43 4.05 12.31 2.69
C PHE A 43 5.54 11.97 2.55
N HIS A 44 6.11 12.16 1.35
CA HIS A 44 7.52 11.87 1.08
C HIS A 44 8.48 12.74 1.90
N GLU A 45 8.16 14.00 2.14
CA GLU A 45 8.93 14.87 3.01
C GLU A 45 9.01 14.29 4.43
N THR A 46 7.87 13.89 4.99
CA THR A 46 7.83 13.30 6.34
C THR A 46 8.54 11.96 6.44
N PHE A 47 8.47 11.14 5.38
CA PHE A 47 9.20 9.88 5.30
C PHE A 47 10.71 10.11 5.25
N ARG A 48 11.18 11.05 4.40
CA ARG A 48 12.61 11.39 4.27
C ARG A 48 13.21 11.92 5.57
N GLN A 49 12.49 12.75 6.32
CA GLN A 49 12.97 13.24 7.62
C GLN A 49 13.14 12.11 8.63
N ARG A 50 12.23 11.13 8.62
CA ARG A 50 12.29 9.96 9.50
C ARG A 50 13.41 9.01 9.08
N ASP A 51 13.53 8.75 7.78
CA ASP A 51 14.60 7.95 7.19
C ASP A 51 15.99 8.52 7.51
N LYS A 52 16.15 9.86 7.41
CA LYS A 52 17.41 10.55 7.74
C LYS A 52 17.93 10.20 9.14
N VAL A 53 17.05 10.21 10.14
CA VAL A 53 17.41 9.88 11.53
C VAL A 53 17.73 8.38 11.67
N MET A 54 17.08 7.54 10.87
CA MET A 54 17.20 6.08 10.94
C MET A 54 18.30 5.49 10.04
N ARG A 55 19.15 6.30 9.39
CA ARG A 55 20.21 5.80 8.48
C ARG A 55 21.23 4.87 9.13
N GLY A 56 21.39 4.94 10.45
CA GLY A 56 22.24 4.02 11.22
C GLY A 56 21.57 2.69 11.61
N PHE A 57 20.30 2.49 11.27
CA PHE A 57 19.55 1.29 11.61
C PHE A 57 19.93 0.11 10.72
N LYS A 58 20.47 -0.95 11.32
CA LYS A 58 20.93 -2.18 10.63
C LYS A 58 19.83 -3.23 10.40
N GLY A 59 18.57 -2.92 10.72
CA GLY A 59 17.46 -3.86 10.58
C GLY A 59 16.78 -3.83 9.20
N ASN A 60 15.65 -4.54 9.09
CA ASN A 60 14.89 -4.65 7.84
C ASN A 60 14.22 -3.32 7.45
N GLN A 61 14.86 -2.59 6.52
CA GLN A 61 14.37 -1.30 6.02
C GLN A 61 12.99 -1.40 5.33
N LYS A 62 12.74 -2.51 4.63
CA LYS A 62 11.44 -2.77 3.98
C LYS A 62 10.30 -2.83 4.99
N GLN A 63 10.48 -3.63 6.04
CA GLN A 63 9.49 -3.77 7.11
C GLN A 63 9.26 -2.45 7.84
N TYR A 64 10.32 -1.66 8.04
CA TYR A 64 10.21 -0.31 8.58
C TYR A 64 9.36 0.61 7.70
N ALA A 65 9.56 0.60 6.37
CA ALA A 65 8.77 1.40 5.45
C ALA A 65 7.28 1.03 5.48
N GLU A 66 6.97 -0.27 5.53
CA GLU A 66 5.59 -0.79 5.67
C GLU A 66 4.96 -0.37 7.00
N ASN A 67 5.72 -0.47 8.10
CA ASN A 67 5.28 -0.04 9.42
C ASN A 67 5.03 1.48 9.47
N PHE A 68 5.87 2.27 8.82
CA PHE A 68 5.69 3.72 8.74
C PHE A 68 4.41 4.10 7.98
N GLN A 69 4.10 3.42 6.88
CA GLN A 69 2.85 3.63 6.14
C GLN A 69 1.63 3.35 7.02
N THR A 70 1.65 2.24 7.76
CA THR A 70 0.61 1.89 8.72
C THR A 70 0.45 2.96 9.79
N TYR A 71 1.56 3.41 10.39
CA TYR A 71 1.55 4.48 11.38
C TYR A 71 0.97 5.80 10.83
N TYR A 72 1.40 6.20 9.63
CA TYR A 72 0.96 7.44 8.98
C TYR A 72 -0.54 7.44 8.68
N ASN A 73 -1.10 6.28 8.29
CA ASN A 73 -2.49 6.15 7.91
C ASN A 73 -3.46 6.08 9.09
N PHE A 74 -3.07 5.39 10.18
CA PHE A 74 -3.99 5.06 11.28
C PHE A 74 -3.74 5.84 12.58
N VAL A 75 -2.49 6.25 12.84
CA VAL A 75 -2.11 6.82 14.15
C VAL A 75 -1.86 8.32 14.06
N ARG A 76 -1.13 8.77 13.04
CA ARG A 76 -0.75 10.18 12.93
C ARG A 76 -1.91 11.04 12.43
N LYS A 77 -2.35 12.00 13.25
CA LYS A 77 -3.30 13.05 12.85
C LYS A 77 -2.58 14.14 12.05
N HIS A 78 -3.22 14.61 10.96
CA HIS A 78 -2.67 15.68 10.13
C HIS A 78 -3.24 17.04 10.54
N SER A 79 -2.39 18.02 10.83
CA SER A 79 -2.84 19.35 11.29
C SER A 79 -3.76 20.07 10.30
N LYS A 80 -3.59 19.86 8.98
CA LYS A 80 -4.44 20.48 7.95
C LYS A 80 -5.84 19.86 7.85
N ILE A 81 -5.99 18.59 8.22
CA ILE A 81 -7.22 17.81 8.04
C ILE A 81 -7.90 17.52 9.39
N GLY A 82 -7.18 17.68 10.51
CA GLY A 82 -7.65 17.37 11.86
C GLY A 82 -7.86 15.88 12.15
N MET A 83 -7.73 15.03 11.12
CA MET A 83 -8.06 13.60 11.13
C MET A 83 -6.94 12.78 10.50
N THR A 84 -7.00 11.46 10.68
CA THR A 84 -6.08 10.53 10.01
C THR A 84 -6.53 10.25 8.56
N PRO A 85 -5.61 9.88 7.65
CA PRO A 85 -5.98 9.51 6.28
C PRO A 85 -7.00 8.37 6.24
N ALA A 86 -6.89 7.39 7.14
CA ALA A 86 -7.85 6.29 7.26
C ALA A 86 -9.26 6.79 7.65
N GLN A 87 -9.36 7.74 8.59
CA GLN A 87 -10.63 8.35 8.97
C GLN A 87 -11.26 9.11 7.80
N LYS A 88 -10.45 9.86 7.04
CA LYS A 88 -10.93 10.54 5.83
C LYS A 88 -11.42 9.56 4.75
N ALA A 89 -10.82 8.37 4.68
CA ALA A 89 -11.23 7.28 3.81
C ALA A 89 -12.45 6.49 4.35
N LYS A 90 -13.08 6.94 5.44
CA LYS A 90 -14.21 6.28 6.11
C LYS A 90 -13.89 4.85 6.56
N ILE A 91 -12.64 4.58 6.92
CA ILE A 91 -12.27 3.34 7.57
C ILE A 91 -12.58 3.53 9.06
N ASP A 92 -13.60 2.82 9.56
CA ASP A 92 -14.06 2.88 10.95
C ASP A 92 -13.04 2.26 11.92
N GLN A 93 -11.95 2.99 12.14
CA GLN A 93 -10.90 2.64 13.08
C GLN A 93 -10.57 3.86 13.92
N LYS A 94 -10.68 3.70 15.25
CA LYS A 94 -10.14 4.69 16.19
C LYS A 94 -8.62 4.71 16.06
N ALA A 95 -8.04 5.90 16.19
CA ALA A 95 -6.61 6.14 16.10
C ALA A 95 -5.82 5.66 17.35
N ASP A 96 -6.41 4.77 18.14
CA ASP A 96 -5.84 4.27 19.39
C ASP A 96 -5.01 3.01 19.12
N TRP A 97 -3.72 3.07 19.44
CA TRP A 97 -2.76 1.99 19.20
C TRP A 97 -3.18 0.66 19.85
N LYS A 98 -3.80 0.72 21.04
CA LYS A 98 -4.29 -0.46 21.76
C LYS A 98 -5.39 -1.18 20.99
N GLU A 99 -6.30 -0.43 20.37
CA GLU A 99 -7.38 -1.00 19.58
C GLU A 99 -6.86 -1.65 18.30
N LEU A 100 -5.91 -1.00 17.63
CA LEU A 100 -5.24 -1.54 16.44
C LEU A 100 -4.55 -2.87 16.74
N LEU A 101 -3.81 -2.96 17.86
CA LEU A 101 -3.18 -4.21 18.30
C LEU A 101 -4.21 -5.29 18.61
N THR A 102 -5.26 -4.94 19.35
CA THR A 102 -6.32 -5.90 19.71
C THR A 102 -6.99 -6.48 18.45
N LYS A 103 -7.25 -5.65 17.45
CA LYS A 103 -7.80 -6.08 16.15
C LYS A 103 -6.83 -6.98 15.39
N ALA A 104 -5.55 -6.61 15.32
CA ALA A 104 -4.52 -7.41 14.66
C ALA A 104 -4.37 -8.80 15.28
N CYS A 105 -4.31 -8.89 16.61
CA CYS A 105 -4.21 -10.17 17.33
C CYS A 105 -5.42 -11.09 17.06
N LYS A 106 -6.64 -10.55 17.04
CA LYS A 106 -7.85 -11.32 16.71
C LYS A 106 -7.79 -11.92 15.30
N VAL A 107 -7.31 -11.16 14.31
CA VAL A 107 -7.16 -11.64 12.92
C VAL A 107 -6.13 -12.76 12.83
N GLN A 108 -4.99 -12.64 13.52
CA GLN A 108 -3.96 -13.70 13.53
C GLN A 108 -4.50 -15.00 14.15
N CYS A 109 -5.19 -14.89 15.29
CA CYS A 109 -5.81 -16.03 15.95
C CYS A 109 -6.82 -16.76 15.04
N GLN A 110 -7.60 -16.01 14.25
CA GLN A 110 -8.55 -16.60 13.29
C GLN A 110 -7.88 -17.30 12.11
N LYS A 111 -6.70 -16.86 11.67
CA LYS A 111 -5.94 -17.56 10.63
C LYS A 111 -5.42 -18.91 11.13
N VAL A 112 -4.92 -18.95 12.37
CA VAL A 112 -4.40 -20.18 13.00
C VAL A 112 -5.51 -21.21 13.20
N LYS A 113 -6.75 -20.80 13.50
CA LYS A 113 -7.88 -21.72 13.70
C LYS A 113 -8.50 -22.28 12.40
N ARG A 114 -8.11 -21.74 11.25
CA ARG A 114 -8.67 -22.09 9.93
C ARG A 114 -7.69 -22.84 9.03
N GLY A 115 -6.43 -22.97 9.46
CA GLY A 115 -5.44 -23.88 8.88
C GLY A 115 -5.26 -25.07 9.80
#